data_AF-A0A524GWV6-F1
#
_entry.id   AF-A0A524GWV6-F1
#
_cell.length_a   1.000
_cell.length_b   1.000
_cell.length_c   1.000
_cell.angle_alpha   90.00
_cell.angle_beta   90.00
_cell.angle_gamma   90.00
#
_symmetry.space_group_name_H-M   'P 1'
#
loop_
_entity.id
_entity.type
_entity.pdbx_description
1 polymer ?
#
loop_
_entity_poly.entity_id
_entity_poly.type
_entity_poly.pdbx_seq_one_letter_code
_entity_poly.pdbx_strand_id
1 'polypeptide(L)'
;MTELKPSKSARKRGYLALQKLGEELITLKQSELDSLPLDESLLEAITEAQQIKAHGALRRQKQYIGKLMRHIDPEPLLIEIAKLRR
;
A
#
# COMPACT_ATOMS: atom_id res chain seq x y z
N MET A 1 -16.17 -27.46 -9.74
CA MET A 1 -15.83 -26.19 -9.06
C MET A 1 -14.60 -25.62 -9.74
N THR A 2 -14.79 -24.76 -10.74
CA THR A 2 -13.70 -24.20 -11.55
C THR A 2 -13.03 -23.08 -10.76
N GLU A 3 -11.87 -23.37 -10.15
CA GLU A 3 -10.94 -22.33 -9.72
C GLU A 3 -10.47 -21.55 -10.95
N LEU A 4 -11.13 -20.43 -11.23
CA LEU A 4 -10.69 -19.46 -12.23
C LEU A 4 -9.36 -18.86 -11.77
N LYS A 5 -8.25 -19.54 -12.10
CA LYS A 5 -6.90 -19.01 -11.92
C LYS A 5 -6.88 -17.62 -12.58
N PRO A 6 -6.66 -16.52 -11.83
CA PRO A 6 -6.77 -15.19 -12.40
C PRO A 6 -5.77 -15.05 -13.54
N SER A 7 -6.23 -14.54 -14.69
CA SER A 7 -5.40 -14.36 -15.87
C SER A 7 -4.17 -13.50 -15.54
N LYS A 8 -3.08 -13.66 -16.30
CA LYS A 8 -1.85 -12.87 -16.11
C LYS A 8 -2.13 -11.37 -16.02
N SER A 9 -3.11 -10.89 -16.80
CA SER A 9 -3.57 -9.50 -16.79
C SER A 9 -4.33 -9.11 -15.52
N ALA A 10 -5.14 -10.00 -14.94
CA ALA A 10 -5.87 -9.75 -13.70
C ALA A 10 -4.91 -9.60 -12.51
N ARG A 11 -3.92 -10.49 -12.41
CA ARG A 11 -2.87 -10.41 -11.36
C ARG A 11 -2.07 -9.11 -11.46
N LYS A 12 -1.70 -8.72 -12.69
CA LYS A 12 -0.99 -7.45 -12.94
C LYS A 12 -1.80 -6.24 -12.48
N ARG A 13 -3.12 -6.21 -12.74
CA ARG A 13 -4.00 -5.13 -12.28
C ARG A 13 -4.09 -5.08 -10.75
N GLY A 14 -4.21 -6.24 -10.09
CA GLY A 14 -4.21 -6.32 -8.63
C GLY A 14 -2.92 -5.74 -8.02
N TYR A 15 -1.76 -6.11 -8.55
CA TYR A 15 -0.49 -5.55 -8.06
C TYR A 15 -0.36 -4.05 -8.29
N LEU A 16 -0.86 -3.53 -9.40
CA LEU A 16 -0.88 -2.08 -9.66
C LEU A 16 -1.83 -1.35 -8.71
N ALA A 17 -2.97 -1.94 -8.36
CA ALA A 17 -3.89 -1.37 -7.39
C ALA A 17 -3.26 -1.32 -5.99
N LEU A 18 -2.60 -2.40 -5.55
CA LEU A 18 -1.86 -2.45 -4.29
C LEU A 18 -0.73 -1.41 -4.22
N GLN A 19 0.03 -1.28 -5.31
CA GLN A 19 1.08 -0.26 -5.36
C GLN A 19 0.50 1.16 -5.26
N LYS A 20 -0.58 1.45 -5.99
CA LYS A 20 -1.26 2.76 -5.91
C LYS A 20 -1.78 3.03 -4.51
N LEU A 21 -2.39 2.04 -3.85
CA LEU A 21 -2.84 2.17 -2.47
C LEU A 21 -1.67 2.52 -1.55
N GLY A 22 -0.55 1.81 -1.65
CA GLY A 22 0.65 2.12 -0.88
C GLY A 22 1.19 3.53 -1.15
N GLU A 23 1.09 4.02 -2.39
CA GLU A 23 1.45 5.40 -2.72
C GLU A 23 0.47 6.43 -2.14
N GLU A 24 -0.82 6.12 -2.05
CA GLU A 24 -1.82 6.96 -1.38
C GLU A 24 -1.55 7.05 0.12
N LEU A 25 -1.14 5.97 0.78
CA LEU A 25 -0.78 5.98 2.21
C LEU A 25 0.33 6.99 2.53
N ILE A 26 1.31 7.18 1.64
CA ILE A 26 2.38 8.17 1.81
C ILE A 26 1.81 9.59 1.92
N THR A 27 0.63 9.86 1.35
CA THR A 27 -0.01 11.17 1.40
C THR A 27 -0.88 11.41 2.64
N LEU A 28 -1.14 10.36 3.43
CA LEU A 28 -1.92 10.45 4.67
C LEU A 28 -1.08 11.02 5.82
N LYS A 29 -1.76 11.57 6.84
CA LYS A 29 -1.11 12.05 8.06
C LYS A 29 -0.73 10.87 8.96
N GLN A 30 0.29 11.04 9.78
CA GLN A 30 0.72 10.00 10.73
C GLN A 30 -0.43 9.53 11.64
N SER A 31 -1.26 10.46 12.14
CA SER A 31 -2.43 10.14 12.96
C SER A 31 -3.47 9.24 12.25
N GLU A 32 -3.57 9.35 10.93
CA GLU A 32 -4.45 8.49 10.14
C GLU A 32 -3.80 7.12 9.96
N LEU A 33 -2.51 7.07 9.67
CA LEU A 33 -1.74 5.83 9.53
C LEU A 33 -1.74 4.99 10.82
N ASP A 34 -1.62 5.63 11.98
CA ASP A 34 -1.63 4.96 13.28
C ASP A 34 -2.99 4.32 13.61
N SER A 35 -4.07 4.78 12.97
CA SER A 35 -5.41 4.21 13.11
C SER A 35 -5.67 3.04 12.15
N LEU A 36 -4.80 2.85 11.15
CA LEU A 36 -4.95 1.79 10.16
C LEU A 36 -4.30 0.49 10.67
N PRO A 37 -4.84 -0.68 10.27
CA PRO A 37 -4.26 -1.98 10.60
C PRO A 37 -3.03 -2.25 9.70
N LEU A 38 -1.94 -1.51 9.93
CA LEU A 38 -0.68 -1.62 9.21
C LEU A 38 0.33 -2.43 10.04
N ASP A 39 1.09 -3.29 9.38
CA ASP A 39 2.26 -3.90 9.98
C ASP A 39 3.33 -2.84 10.25
N GLU A 40 4.12 -3.04 11.31
CA GLU A 40 5.21 -2.13 11.71
C GLU A 40 6.16 -1.81 10.55
N SER A 41 6.57 -2.83 9.78
CA SER A 41 7.44 -2.64 8.62
C SER A 41 6.81 -1.80 7.50
N LEU A 42 5.48 -1.84 7.35
CA LEU A 42 4.78 -1.03 6.36
C LEU A 42 4.65 0.42 6.82
N LEU A 43 4.34 0.62 8.11
CA LEU A 43 4.29 1.94 8.73
C LEU A 43 5.66 2.64 8.62
N GLU A 44 6.73 1.97 9.04
CA GLU A 44 8.11 2.49 8.92
C GLU A 44 8.45 2.86 7.47
N ALA A 45 8.13 1.98 6.52
CA ALA A 45 8.42 2.23 5.12
C ALA A 45 7.68 3.46 4.57
N ILE A 46 6.44 3.69 5.02
CA ILE A 46 5.63 4.86 4.65
C ILE A 46 6.21 6.13 5.28
N THR A 47 6.53 6.11 6.57
CA THR A 47 7.12 7.26 7.26
C THR A 47 8.47 7.65 6.66
N GLU A 48 9.33 6.67 6.33
CA GLU A 48 10.56 6.91 5.57
C GLU A 48 10.29 7.55 4.21
N ALA A 49 9.29 7.07 3.48
CA ALA A 49 8.92 7.63 2.17
C ALA A 49 8.52 9.11 2.27
N GLN A 50 7.85 9.52 3.35
CA GLN A 50 7.50 10.92 3.59
C GLN A 50 8.72 11.82 3.83
N GLN A 51 9.80 11.29 4.42
CA GLN A 51 11.02 12.04 4.71
C GLN A 51 11.98 12.15 3.50
N ILE A 52 11.85 11.25 2.52
CA ILE A 52 12.75 11.22 1.37
C ILE A 52 12.48 12.38 0.41
N LYS A 53 13.48 13.27 0.28
CA LYS A 53 13.44 14.40 -0.68
C LYS A 53 13.90 14.03 -2.09
N ALA A 54 14.76 13.00 -2.23
CA ALA A 54 15.35 12.63 -3.50
C ALA A 54 14.41 11.72 -4.32
N HIS A 55 14.02 12.14 -5.52
CA HIS A 55 13.10 11.40 -6.39
C HIS A 55 13.51 9.93 -6.65
N GLY A 56 14.81 9.67 -6.80
CA GLY A 56 15.33 8.31 -7.02
C GLY A 56 15.17 7.40 -5.80
N ALA A 57 15.41 7.93 -4.60
CA ALA A 57 15.21 7.19 -3.36
C ALA A 57 13.71 6.97 -3.08
N LEU A 58 12.88 7.99 -3.32
CA LEU A 58 11.43 7.89 -3.14
C LEU A 58 10.83 6.82 -4.06
N ARG A 59 11.28 6.77 -5.32
CA ARG A 59 10.83 5.73 -6.27
C ARG A 59 11.17 4.33 -5.78
N ARG A 60 12.37 4.12 -5.21
CA ARG A 60 12.75 2.82 -4.63
C ARG A 60 11.91 2.48 -3.41
N GLN A 61 11.65 3.47 -2.55
CA GLN A 61 10.81 3.26 -1.37
C GLN A 61 9.38 2.89 -1.74
N LYS A 62 8.79 3.57 -2.73
CA LYS A 62 7.47 3.21 -3.28
C LYS A 62 7.41 1.78 -3.82
N GLN A 63 8.48 1.31 -4.45
CA GLN A 63 8.56 -0.09 -4.91
C GLN A 63 8.65 -1.07 -3.75
N TYR A 64 9.38 -0.72 -2.69
CA TYR A 64 9.46 -1.52 -1.47
C TYR A 64 8.11 -1.61 -0.75
N ILE A 65 7.42 -0.48 -0.58
CA ILE A 65 6.03 -0.43 -0.07
C ILE A 65 5.14 -1.33 -0.94
N GLY A 66 5.19 -1.20 -2.27
CA GLY A 66 4.43 -2.05 -3.19
C GLY A 66 4.81 -3.54 -3.16
N LYS A 67 5.94 -3.93 -2.55
CA LYS A 67 6.29 -5.32 -2.25
C LYS A 67 5.64 -5.74 -0.93
N LEU A 68 5.76 -4.95 0.14
CA LEU A 68 5.13 -5.19 1.43
C LEU A 68 3.60 -5.33 1.31
N MET A 69 2.97 -4.46 0.51
CA MET A 69 1.54 -4.51 0.19
C MET A 69 1.05 -5.84 -0.41
N ARG A 70 1.94 -6.67 -0.96
CA ARG A 70 1.58 -8.00 -1.51
C ARG A 70 1.62 -9.11 -0.46
N HIS A 71 2.22 -8.84 0.69
CA HIS A 71 2.34 -9.78 1.79
C HIS A 71 1.25 -9.58 2.85
N ILE A 72 0.54 -8.44 2.80
CA ILE A 72 -0.59 -8.14 3.67
C ILE A 72 -1.93 -8.35 2.95
N ASP A 73 -2.99 -8.52 3.74
CA ASP A 73 -4.36 -8.50 3.24
C ASP A 73 -4.84 -7.05 3.06
N PRO A 74 -5.14 -6.60 1.82
CA PRO A 74 -5.61 -5.24 1.58
C PRO A 74 -7.07 -5.00 1.98
N GLU A 75 -7.89 -6.04 2.21
CA GLU A 75 -9.33 -5.87 2.48
C GLU A 75 -9.62 -5.03 3.74
N PRO A 76 -9.06 -5.35 4.93
CA PRO A 76 -9.28 -4.56 6.14
C PRO A 76 -8.79 -3.11 5.98
N LEU A 77 -7.64 -2.96 5.31
CA LEU A 77 -7.03 -1.66 5.07
C LEU A 77 -7.89 -0.77 4.17
N LEU A 78 -8.46 -1.32 3.10
CA LEU A 78 -9.39 -0.62 2.20
C LEU A 78 -10.64 -0.13 2.94
N ILE A 79 -11.19 -0.96 3.84
CA ILE A 79 -12.37 -0.62 4.63
C ILE A 79 -12.06 0.57 5.55
N GLU A 80 -10.93 0.55 6.25
CA GLU A 80 -10.56 1.66 7.14
C GLU A 80 -10.24 2.95 6.39
N ILE A 81 -9.52 2.87 5.25
CA ILE A 81 -9.29 4.04 4.38
C ILE A 81 -10.62 4.63 3.89
N ALA A 82 -11.60 3.78 3.55
CA ALA A 82 -12.92 4.24 3.12
C ALA A 82 -13.69 4.95 4.25
N LYS A 83 -13.51 4.54 5.51
CA LYS A 83 -14.10 5.23 6.67
C LYS A 83 -13.47 6.58 6.91
N LEU A 84 -12.15 6.72 6.76
CA LEU A 84 -11.44 7.99 6.93
C LEU A 84 -11.86 9.07 5.89
N ARG A 85 -12.28 8.64 4.71
CA ARG A 85 -12.73 9.54 3.62
C ARG A 85 -14.22 9.89 3.68
N ARG A 86 -14.97 9.42 4.68
CA ARG A 86 -16.42 9.59 4.81
C ARG A 86 -16.77 10.68 5.81
#